data_AF-A0A4V6NWK8-F1
#
_entry.id   AF-A0A4V6NWK8-F1
#
_cell.length_a   1.000
_cell.length_b   1.000
_cell.length_c   1.000
_cell.angle_alpha   90.00
_cell.angle_beta   90.00
_cell.angle_gamma   90.00
#
_symmetry.space_group_name_H-M   'P 1'
#
loop_
_entity.id
_entity.type
_entity.pdbx_description
1 polymer ?
#
loop_
_entity_poly.entity_id
_entity_poly.type
_entity_poly.pdbx_seq_one_letter_code
_entity_poly.pdbx_strand_id
1 'polypeptide(L)'
;MAGSSSAADVDRRRLVFRVGEHCHEIEASSVLEVVRVPHITRVPHGPEALAGIANLRGKPVPVLSMGRVLNGGDTSTRHDGKIIIYDHGGAVGLLVDDVLRLSADATATPLQGLNGLLDAAFKVARRPPVERAAQAGHEIEPKTSIQLTALLSFRVAGQLYGLPLDDVHEVATLAGDIAVIPNAAPAVIGLVPMRSSVLPLVSLASLLGIDGEQSTKEGARIVVVEHEGNIVGLVVDEMDVIHRLPSDAIDAVPAVLQRGRGDAQIEAIGRIAHSGLLISILSPEMLFGHHAVSQALDRDTGAKLMETTHESQDTFEQFLIFQLGDENYGLPISSVDEVVRVPKEVTRMPGAPEFVMGVINLRGKALPLIDQRSRFDTPASLQTAKARAIIVTLGNLRAGFVVDSVSEVKAISATALSAAPEFSSDQTDVFDRIAHIEADGRMILLIDSQELLTRAERDIVATIADEKTAVVDP
;
A
#
# COMPACT_ATOMS: atom_id res chain seq x y z
N MET A 1 -56.21 -13.00 26.57
CA MET A 1 -55.50 -11.71 26.72
C MET A 1 -54.02 -12.00 26.78
N ALA A 2 -53.35 -11.94 25.63
CA ALA A 2 -51.90 -12.11 25.55
C ALA A 2 -51.43 -11.13 24.48
N GLY A 3 -50.57 -10.19 24.85
CA GLY A 3 -49.98 -9.22 23.94
C GLY A 3 -49.79 -7.84 24.58
N SER A 4 -48.51 -7.50 24.88
CA SER A 4 -47.91 -6.15 24.75
C SER A 4 -46.62 -5.93 25.59
N SER A 5 -45.81 -6.96 25.86
CA SER A 5 -44.52 -6.80 26.58
C SER A 5 -43.30 -7.17 25.72
N SER A 6 -43.12 -6.55 24.54
CA SER A 6 -42.01 -6.93 23.63
C SER A 6 -41.21 -5.76 23.03
N ALA A 7 -41.71 -4.52 23.01
CA ALA A 7 -40.96 -3.37 22.47
C ALA A 7 -40.43 -2.41 23.56
N ALA A 8 -41.21 -2.17 24.62
CA ALA A 8 -40.85 -1.23 25.69
C ALA A 8 -39.76 -1.74 26.65
N ASP A 9 -39.47 -3.06 26.65
CA ASP A 9 -38.48 -3.69 27.54
C ASP A 9 -37.07 -3.73 26.94
N VAL A 10 -36.93 -3.50 25.63
CA VAL A 10 -35.62 -3.33 24.96
C VAL A 10 -35.06 -1.93 25.23
N ASP A 11 -35.94 -0.93 25.37
CA ASP A 11 -35.61 0.50 25.54
C ASP A 11 -35.04 0.87 26.93
N ARG A 12 -35.00 -0.09 27.87
CA ARG A 12 -34.41 0.09 29.21
C ARG A 12 -33.15 -0.74 29.46
N ARG A 13 -32.72 -1.54 28.50
CA ARG A 13 -31.54 -2.40 28.69
C ARG A 13 -30.27 -1.55 28.55
N ARG A 14 -29.41 -1.62 29.57
CA ARG A 14 -28.10 -0.97 29.58
C ARG A 14 -27.02 -2.03 29.37
N LEU A 15 -26.04 -1.72 28.52
CA LEU A 15 -24.83 -2.54 28.38
C LEU A 15 -23.79 -2.03 29.38
N VAL A 16 -23.31 -2.92 30.26
CA VAL A 16 -22.27 -2.62 31.25
C VAL A 16 -20.92 -3.11 30.75
N PHE A 17 -19.95 -2.22 30.73
CA PHE A 17 -18.57 -2.49 30.31
C PHE A 17 -17.57 -1.87 31.29
N ARG A 18 -16.31 -2.30 31.20
CA ARG A 18 -15.24 -1.90 32.10
C ARG A 18 -14.13 -1.17 31.35
N VAL A 19 -13.61 -0.11 31.99
CA VAL A 19 -12.43 0.64 31.57
C VAL A 19 -11.58 0.90 32.82
N GLY A 20 -10.38 0.32 32.87
CA GLY A 20 -9.55 0.23 34.06
C GLY A 20 -10.29 -0.45 35.21
N GLU A 21 -10.35 0.25 36.34
CA GLU A 21 -11.03 -0.21 37.56
C GLU A 21 -12.53 0.19 37.60
N HIS A 22 -13.01 0.98 36.63
CA HIS A 22 -14.35 1.55 36.65
C HIS A 22 -15.31 0.82 35.70
N CYS A 23 -16.56 0.63 36.16
CA CYS A 23 -17.65 0.11 35.34
C CYS A 23 -18.55 1.25 34.87
N HIS A 24 -18.86 1.23 33.58
CA HIS A 24 -19.69 2.21 32.90
C HIS A 24 -20.87 1.53 32.21
N GLU A 25 -21.95 2.28 32.03
CA GLU A 25 -23.14 1.80 31.31
C GLU A 25 -23.60 2.75 30.20
N ILE A 26 -24.00 2.16 29.07
CA ILE A 26 -24.56 2.83 27.88
C ILE A 26 -25.90 2.19 27.47
N GLU A 27 -26.68 2.89 26.65
CA GLU A 27 -27.95 2.38 26.13
C GLU A 27 -27.70 1.24 25.14
N ALA A 28 -28.34 0.09 25.37
CA ALA A 28 -28.21 -1.06 24.47
C ALA A 28 -28.84 -0.79 23.10
N SER A 29 -29.79 0.14 22.99
CA SER A 29 -30.40 0.56 21.72
C SER A 29 -29.39 1.21 20.77
N SER A 30 -28.32 1.82 21.29
CA SER A 30 -27.23 2.41 20.50
C SER A 30 -26.06 1.44 20.24
N VAL A 31 -26.13 0.21 20.75
CA VAL A 31 -25.10 -0.83 20.53
C VAL A 31 -25.53 -1.73 19.38
N LEU A 32 -24.74 -1.76 18.32
CA LEU A 32 -24.98 -2.60 17.14
C LEU A 32 -24.52 -4.04 17.38
N GLU A 33 -23.29 -4.22 17.86
CA GLU A 33 -22.73 -5.52 18.23
C GLU A 33 -21.52 -5.38 19.16
N VAL A 34 -21.08 -6.49 19.76
CA VAL A 34 -19.83 -6.57 20.53
C VAL A 34 -18.95 -7.62 19.89
N VAL A 35 -17.74 -7.24 19.51
CA VAL A 35 -16.77 -8.09 18.83
C VAL A 35 -15.48 -8.19 19.63
N ARG A 36 -14.72 -9.26 19.40
CA ARG A 36 -13.32 -9.33 19.85
C ARG A 36 -12.50 -8.34 19.03
N VAL A 37 -11.41 -7.82 19.61
CA VAL A 37 -10.54 -6.86 18.94
C VAL A 37 -9.95 -7.52 17.67
N PRO A 38 -10.35 -7.09 16.46
CA PRO A 38 -9.68 -7.49 15.24
C PRO A 38 -8.35 -6.73 15.14
N HIS A 39 -7.59 -6.95 14.07
CA HIS A 39 -6.44 -6.08 13.80
C HIS A 39 -6.90 -4.63 13.64
N ILE A 40 -6.27 -3.71 14.39
CA ILE A 40 -6.53 -2.28 14.32
C ILE A 40 -5.33 -1.66 13.62
N THR A 41 -5.53 -1.15 12.41
CA THR A 41 -4.52 -0.41 11.65
C THR A 41 -4.36 0.98 12.26
N ARG A 42 -3.17 1.30 12.74
CA ARG A 42 -2.88 2.62 13.31
C ARG A 42 -2.97 3.71 12.23
N VAL A 43 -3.60 4.84 12.58
CA VAL A 43 -3.60 6.06 11.77
C VAL A 43 -2.56 7.04 12.33
N PRO A 44 -1.45 7.29 11.61
CA PRO A 44 -0.48 8.31 12.00
C PRO A 44 -1.13 9.68 12.17
N HIS A 45 -0.68 10.43 13.17
CA HIS A 45 -1.21 11.76 13.53
C HIS A 45 -2.71 11.81 13.84
N GLY A 46 -3.38 10.65 13.98
CA GLY A 46 -4.78 10.61 14.38
C GLY A 46 -5.01 11.24 15.76
N PRO A 47 -6.26 11.67 16.07
CA PRO A 47 -6.60 12.18 17.39
C PRO A 47 -6.17 11.23 18.50
N GLU A 48 -5.77 11.75 19.67
CA GLU A 48 -5.25 10.93 20.78
C GLU A 48 -6.20 9.80 21.18
N ALA A 49 -7.51 10.07 21.16
CA ALA A 49 -8.56 9.11 21.45
C ALA A 49 -8.66 7.95 20.42
N LEU A 50 -8.15 8.14 19.21
CA LEU A 50 -8.20 7.15 18.13
C LEU A 50 -7.15 6.06 18.38
N ALA A 51 -7.63 4.82 18.54
CA ALA A 51 -6.76 3.65 18.55
C ALA A 51 -6.32 3.29 17.12
N GLY A 52 -7.21 3.46 16.14
CA GLY A 52 -6.95 3.24 14.72
C GLY A 52 -8.24 2.90 13.98
N ILE A 53 -8.12 2.16 12.87
CA ILE A 53 -9.26 1.70 12.06
C ILE A 53 -9.29 0.17 12.08
N ALA A 54 -10.47 -0.41 12.27
CA ALA A 54 -10.70 -1.84 12.20
C ALA A 54 -11.55 -2.22 10.98
N ASN A 55 -11.26 -3.39 10.39
CA ASN A 55 -12.11 -3.95 9.35
C ASN A 55 -13.25 -4.72 10.02
N LEU A 56 -14.48 -4.22 9.88
CA LEU A 56 -15.69 -4.90 10.32
C LEU A 56 -16.52 -5.33 9.11
N ARG A 57 -16.39 -6.61 8.74
CA ARG A 57 -17.14 -7.22 7.62
C ARG A 57 -16.93 -6.46 6.28
N GLY A 58 -15.69 -6.06 6.01
CA GLY A 58 -15.31 -5.30 4.81
C GLY A 58 -15.54 -3.79 4.91
N LYS A 59 -15.96 -3.28 6.07
CA LYS A 59 -16.16 -1.83 6.28
C LYS A 59 -15.11 -1.28 7.23
N PRO A 60 -14.46 -0.15 6.89
CA PRO A 60 -13.54 0.52 7.80
C PRO A 60 -14.34 1.18 8.92
N VAL A 61 -14.08 0.80 10.16
CA VAL A 61 -14.71 1.34 11.36
C VAL A 61 -13.65 2.02 12.21
N PRO A 62 -13.75 3.33 12.48
CA PRO A 62 -12.83 4.00 13.40
C PRO A 62 -13.03 3.44 14.81
N VAL A 63 -11.93 3.11 15.49
CA VAL A 63 -11.92 2.54 16.84
C VAL A 63 -11.31 3.54 17.80
N LEU A 64 -12.08 3.96 18.79
CA LEU A 64 -11.64 4.84 19.86
C LEU A 64 -11.28 4.05 21.12
N SER A 65 -10.21 4.43 21.80
CA SER A 65 -9.89 3.90 23.12
C SER A 65 -10.70 4.61 24.20
N MET A 66 -11.61 3.89 24.85
CA MET A 66 -12.39 4.47 25.95
C MET A 66 -11.53 4.82 27.17
N GLY A 67 -10.40 4.13 27.36
CA GLY A 67 -9.40 4.51 28.36
C GLY A 67 -8.86 5.91 28.11
N ARG A 68 -8.51 6.24 26.85
CA ARG A 68 -8.02 7.58 26.48
C ARG A 68 -9.13 8.64 26.54
N VAL A 69 -10.33 8.30 26.07
CA VAL A 69 -11.50 9.22 26.10
C VAL A 69 -11.91 9.58 27.53
N LEU A 70 -11.89 8.61 28.46
CA LEU A 70 -12.40 8.81 29.82
C LEU A 70 -11.32 9.25 30.82
N ASN A 71 -10.09 8.75 30.68
CA ASN A 71 -9.01 8.96 31.66
C ASN A 71 -7.92 9.92 31.16
N GLY A 72 -8.02 10.45 29.94
CA GLY A 72 -7.12 11.49 29.44
C GLY A 72 -5.65 11.07 29.31
N GLY A 73 -5.37 9.80 28.95
CA GLY A 73 -4.02 9.39 28.52
C GLY A 73 -3.45 8.09 29.10
N ASP A 74 -4.17 7.31 29.93
CA ASP A 74 -3.59 6.07 30.48
C ASP A 74 -3.61 4.91 29.45
N THR A 75 -2.43 4.39 29.11
CA THR A 75 -2.14 3.64 27.87
C THR A 75 -2.10 2.11 28.02
N SER A 76 -2.64 1.52 29.08
CA SER A 76 -2.63 0.05 29.16
C SER A 76 -3.71 -0.59 28.28
N THR A 77 -3.44 -0.73 26.98
CA THR A 77 -4.22 -1.62 26.10
C THR A 77 -3.94 -3.06 26.53
N ARG A 78 -4.82 -3.66 27.33
CA ARG A 78 -4.76 -5.11 27.56
C ARG A 78 -5.12 -5.82 26.25
N HIS A 79 -4.28 -6.75 25.83
CA HIS A 79 -4.42 -7.56 24.60
C HIS A 79 -5.70 -8.43 24.54
N ASP A 80 -6.60 -8.34 25.52
CA ASP A 80 -7.80 -9.15 25.67
C ASP A 80 -9.10 -8.31 25.74
N GLY A 81 -9.02 -7.06 25.26
CA GLY A 81 -10.15 -6.13 25.22
C GLY A 81 -11.30 -6.59 24.32
N LYS A 82 -12.39 -5.82 24.33
CA LYS A 82 -13.54 -5.99 23.42
C LYS A 82 -13.82 -4.67 22.71
N ILE A 83 -14.38 -4.74 21.51
CA ILE A 83 -14.89 -3.57 20.81
C ILE A 83 -16.40 -3.61 20.85
N ILE A 84 -16.99 -2.55 21.39
CA ILE A 84 -18.44 -2.30 21.31
C ILE A 84 -18.66 -1.46 20.05
N ILE A 85 -19.41 -1.99 19.07
CA ILE A 85 -19.80 -1.24 17.88
C ILE A 85 -21.01 -0.39 18.26
N TYR A 86 -20.82 0.92 18.24
CA TYR A 86 -21.78 1.93 18.68
C TYR A 86 -22.28 2.73 17.48
N ASP A 87 -23.59 2.98 17.42
CA ASP A 87 -24.21 3.82 16.40
C ASP A 87 -24.17 5.30 16.83
N HIS A 88 -23.37 6.08 16.09
CA HIS A 88 -23.24 7.51 16.25
C HIS A 88 -23.48 8.24 14.91
N GLY A 89 -24.55 7.86 14.20
CA GLY A 89 -24.78 8.32 12.82
C GLY A 89 -23.87 7.63 11.79
N GLY A 90 -23.31 6.50 12.20
CA GLY A 90 -22.24 5.74 11.58
C GLY A 90 -21.66 4.76 12.62
N ALA A 91 -21.11 3.64 12.18
CA ALA A 91 -20.52 2.66 13.09
C ALA A 91 -19.17 3.18 13.63
N VAL A 92 -19.06 3.25 14.96
CA VAL A 92 -17.82 3.59 15.67
C VAL A 92 -17.49 2.45 16.65
N GLY A 93 -16.24 2.01 16.67
CA GLY A 93 -15.77 1.03 17.63
C GLY A 93 -15.33 1.68 18.93
N LEU A 94 -15.82 1.20 20.07
CA LEU A 94 -15.37 1.61 21.39
C LEU A 94 -14.53 0.48 21.99
N LEU A 95 -13.22 0.65 22.02
CA LEU A 95 -12.29 -0.30 22.64
C LEU A 95 -12.37 -0.16 24.16
N VAL A 96 -12.76 -1.25 24.81
CA VAL A 96 -12.95 -1.38 26.26
C VAL A 96 -12.21 -2.61 26.78
N ASP A 97 -11.93 -2.66 28.09
CA ASP A 97 -11.21 -3.79 28.66
C ASP A 97 -12.07 -5.06 28.75
N ASP A 98 -13.36 -4.91 29.03
CA ASP A 98 -14.31 -6.03 29.03
C ASP A 98 -15.76 -5.56 28.92
N VAL A 99 -16.62 -6.46 28.46
CA VAL A 99 -18.08 -6.31 28.43
C VAL A 99 -18.67 -7.34 29.36
N LEU A 100 -19.31 -6.87 30.43
CA LEU A 100 -19.71 -7.69 31.57
C LEU A 100 -21.10 -8.29 31.39
N ARG A 101 -22.12 -7.46 31.17
CA ARG A 101 -23.53 -7.90 31.09
C ARG A 101 -24.46 -6.85 30.49
N LEU A 102 -25.59 -7.32 29.96
CA LEU A 102 -26.80 -6.51 29.75
C LEU A 102 -27.60 -6.51 31.06
N SER A 103 -27.89 -5.34 31.62
CA SER A 103 -28.62 -5.18 32.88
C SER A 103 -29.81 -4.22 32.69
N ALA A 104 -30.94 -4.51 33.35
CA ALA A 104 -32.03 -3.56 33.52
C ALA A 104 -31.86 -2.70 34.79
N ASP A 105 -30.99 -3.13 35.72
CA ASP A 105 -30.73 -2.47 36.99
C ASP A 105 -29.42 -1.67 36.92
N ALA A 106 -29.53 -0.35 37.10
CA ALA A 106 -28.43 0.62 37.07
C ALA A 106 -27.52 0.42 38.29
N THR A 107 -26.38 -0.24 38.07
CA THR A 107 -25.38 -0.54 39.11
C THR A 107 -23.99 0.00 38.76
N ALA A 108 -23.85 0.57 37.57
CA ALA A 108 -22.62 1.15 37.05
C ALA A 108 -22.80 2.66 36.80
N THR A 109 -21.69 3.37 36.53
CA THR A 109 -21.75 4.83 36.31
C THR A 109 -22.35 5.11 34.93
N PRO A 110 -23.50 5.79 34.82
CA PRO A 110 -24.12 6.08 33.53
C PRO A 110 -23.26 7.06 32.74
N LEU A 111 -22.90 6.68 31.52
CA LEU A 111 -22.11 7.53 30.63
C LEU A 111 -23.02 8.45 29.82
N GLN A 112 -23.58 9.46 30.49
CA GLN A 112 -24.42 10.46 29.82
C GLN A 112 -23.57 11.38 28.94
N GLY A 113 -24.04 11.65 27.72
CA GLY A 113 -23.34 12.54 26.79
C GLY A 113 -22.18 11.89 26.01
N LEU A 114 -22.15 10.55 25.90
CA LEU A 114 -21.16 9.83 25.08
C LEU A 114 -21.06 10.43 23.68
N ASN A 115 -22.18 10.73 23.01
CA ASN A 115 -22.17 11.40 21.71
C ASN A 115 -21.36 12.70 21.69
N GLY A 116 -21.50 13.54 22.72
CA GLY A 116 -20.71 14.78 22.83
C GLY A 116 -19.23 14.55 23.12
N LEU A 117 -18.88 13.46 23.82
CA LEU A 117 -17.50 13.03 24.01
C LEU A 117 -16.89 12.49 22.73
N LEU A 118 -17.65 11.71 21.95
CA LEU A 118 -17.27 11.22 20.63
C LEU A 118 -17.09 12.40 19.67
N ASP A 119 -18.06 13.32 19.60
CA ASP A 119 -17.96 14.55 18.81
C ASP A 119 -16.73 15.39 19.21
N ALA A 120 -16.42 15.47 20.51
CA ALA A 120 -15.22 16.16 20.99
C ALA A 120 -13.92 15.43 20.64
N ALA A 121 -13.92 14.10 20.67
CA ALA A 121 -12.79 13.27 20.26
C ALA A 121 -12.57 13.32 18.73
N PHE A 122 -13.62 13.54 17.95
CA PHE A 122 -13.59 13.68 16.50
C PHE A 122 -13.55 15.13 16.01
N LYS A 123 -13.54 16.12 16.90
CA LYS A 123 -13.93 17.52 16.66
C LYS A 123 -13.64 18.07 15.25
N VAL A 124 -14.68 17.87 14.42
CA VAL A 124 -15.11 18.60 13.21
C VAL A 124 -14.77 17.96 11.85
N ALA A 125 -15.51 16.88 11.53
CA ALA A 125 -15.76 16.37 10.19
C ALA A 125 -17.24 16.53 9.83
N ARG A 126 -17.58 17.56 9.05
CA ARG A 126 -18.71 17.57 8.12
C ARG A 126 -18.40 18.57 7.02
N ARG A 127 -17.52 18.21 6.09
CA ARG A 127 -17.68 18.70 4.72
C ARG A 127 -18.66 17.75 4.02
N PRO A 128 -19.64 18.25 3.26
CA PRO A 128 -20.38 17.38 2.36
C PRO A 128 -19.39 16.70 1.41
N PRO A 129 -19.71 15.51 0.88
CA PRO A 129 -18.83 14.84 -0.07
C PRO A 129 -18.63 15.79 -1.24
N VAL A 130 -17.42 16.35 -1.36
CA VAL A 130 -17.04 16.99 -2.61
C VAL A 130 -16.79 15.82 -3.53
N GLU A 131 -17.64 15.68 -4.54
CA GLU A 131 -17.33 14.92 -5.75
C GLU A 131 -15.97 15.41 -6.27
N ARG A 132 -14.88 14.77 -5.81
CA ARG A 132 -13.59 14.77 -6.48
C ARG A 132 -13.54 13.58 -7.42
N ALA A 133 -14.59 13.45 -8.22
CA ALA A 133 -14.54 12.79 -9.51
C ALA A 133 -14.57 13.90 -10.56
N ALA A 134 -13.60 13.90 -11.47
CA ALA A 134 -13.46 14.81 -12.61
C ALA A 134 -13.04 16.26 -12.30
N GLN A 135 -11.79 16.45 -11.85
CA GLN A 135 -11.01 17.66 -12.18
C GLN A 135 -9.48 17.40 -12.12
N ALA A 136 -9.03 16.33 -12.75
CA ALA A 136 -7.65 16.23 -13.24
C ALA A 136 -7.62 16.85 -14.64
N GLY A 137 -7.65 18.18 -14.68
CA GLY A 137 -7.56 18.99 -15.89
C GLY A 137 -6.86 20.29 -15.57
N HIS A 138 -5.66 20.20 -14.97
CA HIS A 138 -4.74 21.33 -14.96
C HIS A 138 -3.94 21.26 -16.25
N GLU A 139 -4.28 22.16 -17.18
CA GLU A 139 -3.40 22.54 -18.28
C GLU A 139 -2.09 23.07 -17.69
N ILE A 140 -1.08 22.21 -17.66
CA ILE A 140 0.31 22.62 -17.50
C ILE A 140 0.74 23.13 -18.89
N GLU A 141 1.01 24.43 -19.00
CA GLU A 141 1.68 24.98 -20.18
C GLU A 141 2.99 24.19 -20.44
N PRO A 142 3.22 23.69 -21.66
CA PRO A 142 4.29 22.73 -21.90
C PRO A 142 5.65 23.44 -21.93
N LYS A 143 6.38 23.40 -20.81
CA LYS A 143 7.84 23.42 -20.83
C LYS A 143 8.30 22.01 -21.18
N THR A 144 8.63 21.79 -22.45
CA THR A 144 9.26 20.60 -23.05
C THR A 144 9.30 19.39 -22.11
N SER A 145 8.17 18.69 -22.01
CA SER A 145 8.05 17.49 -21.18
C SER A 145 8.87 16.37 -21.83
N ILE A 146 9.93 15.96 -21.16
CA ILE A 146 10.64 14.72 -21.50
C ILE A 146 9.69 13.58 -21.12
N GLN A 147 9.28 12.78 -22.09
CA GLN A 147 8.45 11.60 -21.84
C GLN A 147 9.30 10.54 -21.10
N LEU A 148 8.90 10.20 -19.88
CA LEU A 148 9.57 9.24 -19.02
C LEU A 148 8.82 7.91 -19.04
N THR A 149 9.49 6.82 -19.40
CA THR A 149 8.95 5.46 -19.31
C THR A 149 9.29 4.88 -17.93
N ALA A 150 8.28 4.49 -17.16
CA ALA A 150 8.45 3.82 -15.87
C ALA A 150 8.59 2.31 -16.07
N LEU A 151 9.65 1.74 -15.52
CA LEU A 151 9.96 0.32 -15.60
C LEU A 151 10.02 -0.29 -14.21
N LEU A 152 9.29 -1.39 -14.00
CA LEU A 152 9.57 -2.28 -12.88
C LEU A 152 10.81 -3.10 -13.22
N SER A 153 11.89 -2.93 -12.45
CA SER A 153 13.15 -3.64 -12.71
C SER A 153 13.32 -4.84 -11.79
N PHE A 154 13.95 -5.89 -12.31
CA PHE A 154 14.17 -7.14 -11.59
C PHE A 154 15.34 -7.91 -12.18
N ARG A 155 15.82 -8.90 -11.43
CA ARG A 155 16.93 -9.75 -11.88
C ARG A 155 16.48 -11.13 -12.30
N VAL A 156 17.14 -11.62 -13.36
CA VAL A 156 17.04 -12.99 -13.84
C VAL A 156 18.46 -13.47 -14.14
N ALA A 157 18.88 -14.55 -13.48
CA ALA A 157 20.26 -15.05 -13.50
C ALA A 157 21.31 -13.97 -13.22
N GLY A 158 20.98 -13.01 -12.35
CA GLY A 158 21.84 -11.87 -11.99
C GLY A 158 21.90 -10.72 -13.00
N GLN A 159 21.30 -10.87 -14.19
CA GLN A 159 21.15 -9.81 -15.19
C GLN A 159 19.90 -8.96 -14.91
N LEU A 160 19.95 -7.66 -15.24
CA LEU A 160 18.89 -6.70 -14.95
C LEU A 160 17.94 -6.53 -16.15
N TYR A 161 16.66 -6.76 -15.89
CA TYR A 161 15.56 -6.61 -16.85
C TYR A 161 14.53 -5.62 -16.32
N GLY A 162 13.74 -5.05 -17.23
CA GLY A 162 12.64 -4.17 -16.89
C GLY A 162 11.39 -4.48 -17.69
N LEU A 163 10.22 -4.38 -17.06
CA LEU A 163 8.92 -4.39 -17.72
C LEU A 163 8.28 -3.01 -17.60
N PRO A 164 7.57 -2.53 -18.64
CA PRO A 164 6.73 -1.34 -18.51
C PRO A 164 5.77 -1.52 -17.35
N LEU A 165 5.73 -0.52 -16.48
CA LEU A 165 4.95 -0.60 -15.25
C LEU A 165 3.44 -0.74 -15.50
N ASP A 166 2.96 -0.17 -16.62
CA ASP A 166 1.55 -0.19 -17.00
C ASP A 166 1.03 -1.61 -17.31
N ASP A 167 1.91 -2.52 -17.75
CA ASP A 167 1.58 -3.91 -18.03
C ASP A 167 1.75 -4.83 -16.80
N VAL A 168 2.25 -4.31 -15.67
CA VAL A 168 2.45 -5.10 -14.44
C VAL A 168 1.22 -5.02 -13.55
N HIS A 169 0.46 -6.09 -13.43
CA HIS A 169 -0.71 -6.13 -12.55
C HIS A 169 -0.30 -6.21 -11.06
N GLU A 170 0.58 -7.14 -10.67
CA GLU A 170 1.10 -7.20 -9.30
C GLU A 170 2.46 -7.87 -9.20
N VAL A 171 3.11 -7.74 -8.04
CA VAL A 171 4.32 -8.50 -7.71
C VAL A 171 4.10 -9.27 -6.41
N ALA A 172 4.10 -10.58 -6.49
CA ALA A 172 3.91 -11.47 -5.34
C ALA A 172 5.21 -12.22 -4.97
N THR A 173 5.23 -12.78 -3.76
CA THR A 173 6.26 -13.75 -3.39
C THR A 173 5.88 -15.11 -3.94
N LEU A 174 6.85 -15.86 -4.49
CA LEU A 174 6.63 -17.24 -4.88
C LEU A 174 6.49 -18.11 -3.62
N ALA A 175 5.27 -18.18 -3.08
CA ALA A 175 4.93 -18.98 -1.90
C ALA A 175 3.61 -19.71 -2.12
N GLY A 176 3.58 -21.02 -1.87
CA GLY A 176 2.38 -21.85 -1.99
C GLY A 176 2.59 -23.10 -2.84
N ASP A 177 1.55 -23.95 -2.89
CA ASP A 177 1.54 -25.17 -3.69
C ASP A 177 1.31 -24.83 -5.16
N ILE A 178 2.32 -25.10 -5.98
CA ILE A 178 2.25 -24.91 -7.44
C ILE A 178 1.69 -26.19 -8.06
N ALA A 179 0.55 -26.09 -8.73
CA ALA A 179 -0.02 -27.21 -9.46
C ALA A 179 0.76 -27.43 -10.77
N VAL A 180 1.39 -28.59 -10.89
CA VAL A 180 2.19 -28.94 -12.08
C VAL A 180 1.27 -29.28 -13.25
N ILE A 181 1.55 -28.70 -14.42
CA ILE A 181 0.81 -28.99 -15.65
C ILE A 181 1.50 -30.17 -16.38
N PRO A 182 0.80 -31.29 -16.64
CA PRO A 182 1.35 -32.39 -17.43
C PRO A 182 1.72 -31.95 -18.86
N ASN A 183 2.86 -32.44 -19.37
CA ASN A 183 3.36 -32.14 -20.71
C ASN A 183 3.51 -30.64 -21.02
N ALA A 184 3.71 -29.80 -20.01
CA ALA A 184 3.90 -28.37 -20.22
C ALA A 184 5.22 -28.08 -20.95
N ALA A 185 5.30 -26.95 -21.63
CA ALA A 185 6.57 -26.48 -22.17
C ALA A 185 7.58 -26.31 -21.03
N PRO A 186 8.90 -26.51 -21.25
CA PRO A 186 9.90 -26.45 -20.17
C PRO A 186 9.93 -25.15 -19.38
N ALA A 187 9.50 -24.04 -19.99
CA ALA A 187 9.41 -22.75 -19.32
C ALA A 187 8.20 -22.62 -18.39
N VAL A 188 7.16 -23.46 -18.53
CA VAL A 188 5.95 -23.39 -17.70
C VAL A 188 6.21 -24.13 -16.39
N ILE A 189 6.17 -23.39 -15.28
CA ILE A 189 6.41 -23.92 -13.94
C ILE A 189 5.15 -24.62 -13.42
N GLY A 190 3.98 -24.02 -13.67
CA GLY A 190 2.70 -24.59 -13.24
C GLY A 190 1.60 -23.57 -13.15
N LEU A 191 0.61 -23.83 -12.31
CA LEU A 191 -0.54 -22.99 -12.05
C LEU A 191 -0.59 -22.65 -10.56
N VAL A 192 -0.91 -21.40 -10.23
CA VAL A 192 -1.23 -21.00 -8.85
C VAL A 192 -2.64 -20.42 -8.79
N PRO A 193 -3.41 -20.74 -7.74
CA PRO A 193 -4.71 -20.11 -7.54
C PRO A 193 -4.51 -18.62 -7.21
N MET A 194 -5.24 -17.76 -7.89
CA MET A 194 -5.16 -16.32 -7.69
C MET A 194 -6.55 -15.69 -7.72
N ARG A 195 -7.06 -15.34 -6.52
CA ARG A 195 -8.43 -14.83 -6.32
C ARG A 195 -9.47 -15.70 -7.06
N SER A 196 -10.15 -15.13 -8.06
CA SER A 196 -11.20 -15.76 -8.87
C SER A 196 -10.67 -16.46 -10.13
N SER A 197 -9.35 -16.52 -10.34
CA SER A 197 -8.73 -17.13 -11.51
C SER A 197 -7.56 -18.05 -11.17
N VAL A 198 -7.03 -18.71 -12.18
CA VAL A 198 -5.81 -19.50 -12.09
C VAL A 198 -4.74 -18.75 -12.86
N LEU A 199 -3.61 -18.47 -12.21
CA LEU A 199 -2.49 -17.78 -12.81
C LEU A 199 -1.46 -18.80 -13.33
N PRO A 200 -1.20 -18.86 -14.64
CA PRO A 200 -0.11 -19.66 -15.17
C PRO A 200 1.24 -19.04 -14.80
N LEU A 201 2.12 -19.83 -14.19
CA LEU A 201 3.47 -19.45 -13.85
C LEU A 201 4.47 -19.91 -14.90
N VAL A 202 5.27 -18.96 -15.39
CA VAL A 202 6.29 -19.19 -16.41
C VAL A 202 7.63 -18.67 -15.91
N SER A 203 8.67 -19.49 -16.02
CA SER A 203 10.05 -19.15 -15.71
C SER A 203 10.58 -18.16 -16.74
N LEU A 204 10.85 -16.92 -16.32
CA LEU A 204 11.39 -15.91 -17.23
C LEU A 204 12.81 -16.27 -17.69
N ALA A 205 13.61 -16.90 -16.83
CA ALA A 205 14.94 -17.41 -17.22
C ALA A 205 14.84 -18.40 -18.40
N SER A 206 13.88 -19.33 -18.31
CA SER A 206 13.66 -20.33 -19.36
C SER A 206 13.05 -19.74 -20.62
N LEU A 207 12.21 -18.70 -20.50
CA LEU A 207 11.70 -17.93 -21.64
C LEU A 207 12.83 -17.20 -22.39
N LEU A 208 13.77 -16.63 -21.65
CA LEU A 208 14.93 -15.93 -22.22
C LEU A 208 16.02 -16.89 -22.73
N GLY A 209 15.79 -18.21 -22.65
CA GLY A 209 16.75 -19.23 -23.07
C GLY A 209 18.01 -19.29 -22.20
N ILE A 210 17.92 -18.80 -20.96
CA ILE A 210 19.01 -18.87 -19.99
C ILE A 210 18.96 -20.24 -19.33
N ASP A 211 19.99 -21.06 -19.61
CA ASP A 211 20.20 -22.36 -18.97
C ASP A 211 20.57 -22.16 -17.49
N GLY A 212 19.56 -22.03 -16.63
CA GLY A 212 19.69 -22.03 -15.19
C GLY A 212 18.80 -23.10 -14.59
N GLU A 213 19.33 -23.89 -13.65
CA GLU A 213 18.49 -24.68 -12.74
C GLU A 213 17.39 -23.78 -12.18
N GLN A 214 16.15 -24.27 -12.24
CA GLN A 214 14.94 -23.59 -11.77
C GLN A 214 15.26 -22.76 -10.53
N SER A 215 15.29 -21.44 -10.67
CA SER A 215 15.61 -20.54 -9.57
C SER A 215 14.39 -20.43 -8.65
N THR A 216 14.07 -21.52 -7.97
CA THR A 216 13.32 -21.50 -6.70
C THR A 216 14.27 -21.12 -5.56
N LYS A 217 15.13 -20.12 -5.81
CA LYS A 217 15.99 -19.54 -4.77
C LYS A 217 15.09 -18.87 -3.73
N GLU A 218 15.52 -18.94 -2.47
CA GLU A 218 14.92 -18.20 -1.37
C GLU A 218 14.87 -16.71 -1.74
N GLY A 219 13.67 -16.15 -1.95
CA GLY A 219 13.47 -14.77 -2.39
C GLY A 219 12.86 -14.55 -3.78
N ALA A 220 12.63 -15.62 -4.56
CA ALA A 220 11.98 -15.55 -5.87
C ALA A 220 10.61 -14.83 -5.82
N ARG A 221 10.33 -14.04 -6.86
CA ARG A 221 9.12 -13.22 -6.99
C ARG A 221 8.35 -13.59 -8.24
N ILE A 222 7.03 -13.42 -8.18
CA ILE A 222 6.12 -13.55 -9.32
C ILE A 222 5.78 -12.13 -9.76
N VAL A 223 6.13 -11.76 -10.99
CA VAL A 223 5.64 -10.54 -11.64
C VAL A 223 4.44 -10.92 -12.49
N VAL A 224 3.25 -10.51 -12.07
CA VAL A 224 2.01 -10.75 -12.82
C VAL A 224 1.91 -9.68 -13.88
N VAL A 225 1.94 -10.11 -15.14
CA VAL A 225 1.85 -9.24 -16.31
C VAL A 225 0.50 -9.45 -16.96
N GLU A 226 -0.15 -8.35 -17.35
CA GLU A 226 -1.38 -8.35 -18.13
C GLU A 226 -1.10 -7.76 -19.52
N HIS A 227 -1.59 -8.43 -20.56
CA HIS A 227 -1.54 -7.91 -21.92
C HIS A 227 -2.76 -8.37 -22.72
N GLU A 228 -3.49 -7.42 -23.32
CA GLU A 228 -4.74 -7.66 -24.06
C GLU A 228 -5.77 -8.51 -23.29
N GLY A 229 -5.87 -8.32 -21.96
CA GLY A 229 -6.80 -9.03 -21.09
C GLY A 229 -6.36 -10.44 -20.67
N ASN A 230 -5.17 -10.89 -21.10
CA ASN A 230 -4.57 -12.14 -20.63
C ASN A 230 -3.58 -11.86 -19.51
N ILE A 231 -3.55 -12.72 -18.48
CA ILE A 231 -2.64 -12.61 -17.34
C ILE A 231 -1.67 -13.79 -17.26
N VAL A 232 -0.41 -13.52 -16.96
CA VAL A 232 0.63 -14.54 -16.75
C VAL A 232 1.55 -14.13 -15.60
N GLY A 233 1.96 -15.09 -14.78
CA GLY A 233 2.95 -14.88 -13.72
C GLY A 233 4.35 -15.23 -14.20
N LEU A 234 5.22 -14.22 -14.29
CA LEU A 234 6.63 -14.42 -14.60
C LEU A 234 7.43 -14.61 -13.33
N VAL A 235 8.11 -15.75 -13.19
CA VAL A 235 8.98 -16.01 -12.04
C VAL A 235 10.36 -15.41 -12.30
N VAL A 236 10.80 -14.57 -11.37
CA VAL A 236 12.08 -13.84 -11.40
C VAL A 236 12.85 -14.02 -10.08
N ASP A 237 14.17 -13.78 -10.10
CA ASP A 237 15.03 -14.06 -8.94
C ASP A 237 14.80 -13.08 -7.79
N GLU A 238 14.79 -11.78 -8.10
CA GLU A 238 14.57 -10.72 -7.13
C GLU A 238 14.00 -9.47 -7.81
N MET A 239 13.18 -8.72 -7.07
CA MET A 239 12.84 -7.35 -7.45
C MET A 239 14.03 -6.43 -7.21
N ASP A 240 14.32 -5.61 -8.20
CA ASP A 240 15.18 -4.45 -8.05
C ASP A 240 14.26 -3.21 -7.92
N VAL A 241 14.79 -2.05 -8.27
CA VAL A 241 14.12 -0.76 -8.10
C VAL A 241 13.29 -0.36 -9.33
N ILE A 242 12.32 0.52 -9.12
CA ILE A 242 11.58 1.13 -10.24
C ILE A 242 12.46 2.19 -10.89
N HIS A 243 12.60 2.14 -12.20
CA HIS A 243 13.39 3.09 -12.96
C HIS A 243 12.51 3.89 -13.92
N ARG A 244 12.56 5.22 -13.82
CA ARG A 244 12.03 6.11 -14.85
C ARG A 244 13.14 6.51 -15.81
N LEU A 245 13.03 6.08 -17.06
CA LEU A 245 13.99 6.37 -18.11
C LEU A 245 13.41 7.40 -19.09
N PRO A 246 14.14 8.46 -19.42
CA PRO A 246 13.77 9.32 -20.54
C PRO A 246 13.93 8.58 -21.86
N SER A 247 13.15 8.97 -22.87
CA SER A 247 13.14 8.30 -24.19
C SER A 247 14.51 8.31 -24.89
N ASP A 248 15.37 9.28 -24.61
CA ASP A 248 16.75 9.36 -25.14
C ASP A 248 17.73 8.42 -24.44
N ALA A 249 17.36 7.85 -23.29
CA ALA A 249 18.12 6.82 -22.59
C ALA A 249 17.69 5.40 -23.00
N ILE A 250 16.76 5.26 -23.93
CA ILE A 250 16.26 3.97 -24.42
C ILE A 250 16.75 3.78 -25.87
N ASP A 251 17.68 2.85 -26.04
CA ASP A 251 18.25 2.49 -27.32
C ASP A 251 17.53 1.27 -27.92
N ALA A 252 17.34 1.24 -29.23
CA ALA A 252 16.84 0.05 -29.92
C ALA A 252 17.83 -1.13 -29.74
N VAL A 253 17.31 -2.35 -29.70
CA VAL A 253 18.14 -3.55 -29.54
C VAL A 253 19.13 -3.68 -30.71
N PRO A 254 20.44 -3.82 -30.45
CA PRO A 254 21.42 -4.09 -31.49
C PRO A 254 21.04 -5.35 -32.29
N ALA A 255 21.09 -5.27 -33.62
CA ALA A 255 20.71 -6.37 -34.53
C ALA A 255 21.48 -7.68 -34.33
N VAL A 256 22.57 -7.67 -33.54
CA VAL A 256 23.32 -8.88 -33.17
C VAL A 256 22.57 -9.71 -32.11
N LEU A 257 21.80 -9.06 -31.22
CA LEU A 257 20.99 -9.72 -30.20
C LEU A 257 19.68 -10.23 -30.80
N GLN A 258 19.16 -9.62 -31.87
CA GLN A 258 17.94 -10.10 -32.54
C GLN A 258 18.08 -11.46 -33.28
N ARG A 259 19.26 -12.10 -33.24
CA ARG A 259 19.55 -13.35 -33.99
C ARG A 259 19.54 -14.62 -33.11
N GLY A 260 19.34 -14.51 -31.81
CA GLY A 260 19.32 -15.63 -30.86
C GLY A 260 17.95 -16.31 -30.73
N ARG A 261 17.94 -17.58 -30.29
CA ARG A 261 16.72 -18.39 -30.10
C ARG A 261 15.84 -17.96 -28.90
N GLY A 262 16.30 -17.03 -28.04
CA GLY A 262 15.59 -16.54 -26.85
C GLY A 262 15.44 -15.00 -26.78
N ASP A 263 15.96 -14.25 -27.75
CA ASP A 263 16.10 -12.79 -27.70
C ASP A 263 14.90 -11.99 -28.21
N ALA A 264 13.85 -12.67 -28.69
CA ALA A 264 12.67 -12.02 -29.26
C ALA A 264 11.82 -11.23 -28.24
N GLN A 265 12.14 -11.33 -26.94
CA GLN A 265 11.36 -10.72 -25.86
C GLN A 265 11.89 -9.34 -25.45
N ILE A 266 13.12 -8.97 -25.85
CA ILE A 266 13.72 -7.68 -25.51
C ILE A 266 13.33 -6.67 -26.59
N GLU A 267 12.62 -5.63 -26.22
CA GLU A 267 12.20 -4.54 -27.12
C GLU A 267 13.28 -3.48 -27.27
N ALA A 268 13.93 -3.16 -26.15
CA ALA A 268 14.88 -2.06 -26.09
C ALA A 268 15.92 -2.29 -24.99
N ILE A 269 16.99 -1.51 -25.05
CA ILE A 269 18.02 -1.46 -24.01
C ILE A 269 17.97 -0.06 -23.39
N GLY A 270 17.55 0.00 -22.14
CA GLY A 270 17.61 1.21 -21.34
C GLY A 270 19.01 1.41 -20.75
N ARG A 271 19.46 2.66 -20.72
CA ARG A 271 20.68 3.06 -20.02
C ARG A 271 20.30 3.72 -18.70
N ILE A 272 20.59 3.04 -17.60
CA ILE A 272 20.36 3.64 -16.27
C ILE A 272 21.42 4.72 -16.07
N ALA A 273 20.96 5.97 -15.98
CA ALA A 273 21.83 7.12 -15.84
C ALA A 273 22.81 6.96 -14.66
N HIS A 274 24.07 7.38 -14.86
CA HIS A 274 25.17 7.43 -13.88
C HIS A 274 25.72 6.10 -13.35
N SER A 275 25.04 4.95 -13.48
CA SER A 275 25.64 3.64 -13.18
C SER A 275 26.34 3.00 -14.39
N GLY A 276 25.97 3.45 -15.61
CA GLY A 276 26.41 2.83 -16.86
C GLY A 276 25.84 1.41 -17.06
N LEU A 277 24.98 0.95 -16.15
CA LEU A 277 24.31 -0.33 -16.24
C LEU A 277 23.24 -0.24 -17.33
N LEU A 278 23.17 -1.29 -18.13
CA LEU A 278 22.14 -1.49 -19.12
C LEU A 278 21.02 -2.32 -18.50
N ILE A 279 19.78 -1.92 -18.76
CA ILE A 279 18.57 -2.68 -18.41
C ILE A 279 17.93 -3.15 -19.71
N SER A 280 17.69 -4.45 -19.84
CA SER A 280 16.98 -5.02 -20.99
C SER A 280 15.48 -4.85 -20.76
N ILE A 281 14.83 -4.04 -21.60
CA ILE A 281 13.40 -3.76 -21.51
C ILE A 281 12.66 -4.86 -22.27
N LEU A 282 11.77 -5.57 -21.60
CA LEU A 282 10.97 -6.64 -22.17
C LEU A 282 9.66 -6.10 -22.74
N SER A 283 9.26 -6.63 -23.90
CA SER A 283 7.94 -6.36 -24.50
C SER A 283 6.92 -7.38 -23.99
N PRO A 284 5.83 -6.93 -23.35
CA PRO A 284 4.70 -7.79 -23.02
C PRO A 284 4.12 -8.47 -24.26
N GLU A 285 3.88 -7.73 -25.35
CA GLU A 285 3.38 -8.30 -26.62
C GLU A 285 4.22 -9.51 -27.08
N MET A 286 5.54 -9.37 -27.08
CA MET A 286 6.46 -10.44 -27.49
C MET A 286 6.54 -11.59 -26.48
N LEU A 287 6.39 -11.31 -25.18
CA LEU A 287 6.30 -12.32 -24.13
C LEU A 287 5.04 -13.19 -24.31
N PHE A 288 3.89 -12.56 -24.56
CA PHE A 288 2.62 -13.26 -24.77
C PHE A 288 2.57 -14.02 -26.10
N GLY A 289 3.27 -13.52 -27.13
CA GLY A 289 3.48 -14.22 -28.39
C GLY A 289 4.43 -15.44 -28.30
N HIS A 290 5.14 -15.62 -27.18
CA HIS A 290 6.03 -16.75 -27.01
C HIS A 290 5.24 -18.05 -26.82
N HIS A 291 5.52 -19.07 -27.64
CA HIS A 291 4.76 -20.34 -27.66
C HIS A 291 4.60 -21.01 -26.29
N ALA A 292 5.56 -20.88 -25.37
CA ALA A 292 5.40 -21.41 -24.01
C ALA A 292 4.33 -20.68 -23.19
N VAL A 293 4.22 -19.35 -23.35
CA VAL A 293 3.17 -18.52 -22.72
C VAL A 293 1.83 -18.79 -23.40
N SER A 294 1.79 -18.80 -24.74
CA SER A 294 0.57 -19.13 -25.48
C SER A 294 0.05 -20.53 -25.11
N GLN A 295 0.92 -21.55 -25.01
CA GLN A 295 0.49 -22.87 -24.52
C GLN A 295 0.00 -22.89 -23.07
N ALA A 296 0.54 -22.01 -22.21
CA ALA A 296 0.08 -21.90 -20.82
C ALA A 296 -1.32 -21.27 -20.75
N LEU A 297 -1.64 -20.38 -21.70
CA LEU A 297 -2.95 -19.73 -21.85
C LEU A 297 -3.97 -20.62 -22.59
N ASP A 298 -3.54 -21.35 -23.64
CA ASP A 298 -4.39 -22.14 -24.55
C ASP A 298 -4.93 -23.45 -23.96
N ARG A 299 -4.38 -23.93 -22.84
CA ARG A 299 -4.81 -25.23 -22.27
C ARG A 299 -6.04 -25.04 -21.40
N ASP A 300 -7.16 -25.58 -21.89
CA ASP A 300 -8.53 -25.85 -21.36
C ASP A 300 -8.73 -25.93 -19.81
N THR A 301 -8.06 -25.06 -19.05
CA THR A 301 -7.99 -24.96 -17.58
C THR A 301 -8.39 -23.55 -17.12
N GLY A 302 -8.19 -22.52 -17.96
CA GLY A 302 -8.70 -21.15 -17.72
C GLY A 302 -9.99 -20.83 -18.46
N ALA A 303 -10.13 -21.29 -19.72
CA ALA A 303 -11.22 -20.86 -20.60
C ALA A 303 -12.62 -21.42 -20.29
N LYS A 304 -12.74 -22.47 -19.46
CA LYS A 304 -14.05 -23.00 -19.01
C LYS A 304 -14.56 -22.42 -17.69
N LEU A 305 -13.78 -21.57 -17.02
CA LEU A 305 -14.21 -20.87 -15.80
C LEU A 305 -14.78 -19.46 -16.07
N MET A 306 -14.79 -19.01 -17.33
CA MET A 306 -15.33 -17.69 -17.73
C MET A 306 -16.77 -17.69 -18.25
N GLU A 307 -17.51 -18.81 -18.22
CA GLU A 307 -18.96 -18.80 -18.48
C GLU A 307 -19.76 -18.54 -17.20
N THR A 308 -19.49 -17.41 -16.54
CA THR A 308 -20.44 -16.55 -15.80
C THR A 308 -19.62 -15.68 -14.86
N THR A 309 -19.35 -14.44 -15.26
CA THR A 309 -19.54 -13.24 -14.42
C THR A 309 -19.44 -12.03 -15.34
N HIS A 310 -20.34 -11.08 -15.13
CA HIS A 310 -20.48 -9.85 -15.89
C HIS A 310 -19.14 -9.13 -16.13
N GLU A 311 -18.94 -8.62 -17.36
CA GLU A 311 -18.03 -7.51 -17.65
C GLU A 311 -18.40 -6.32 -16.75
N SER A 312 -17.85 -6.30 -15.55
CA SER A 312 -17.57 -5.06 -14.85
C SER A 312 -16.17 -4.70 -15.34
N GLN A 313 -16.03 -3.55 -16.01
CA GLN A 313 -14.72 -2.94 -16.24
C GLN A 313 -14.17 -2.55 -14.86
N ASP A 314 -13.65 -3.54 -14.13
CA ASP A 314 -12.97 -3.29 -12.86
C ASP A 314 -11.72 -2.49 -13.19
N THR A 315 -11.79 -1.20 -12.88
CA THR A 315 -10.64 -0.30 -13.02
C THR A 315 -9.71 -0.57 -11.85
N PHE A 316 -8.47 -0.94 -12.14
CA PHE A 316 -7.45 -1.19 -11.12
C PHE A 316 -6.55 0.02 -10.97
N GLU A 317 -6.17 0.31 -9.72
CA GLU A 317 -5.14 1.29 -9.38
C GLU A 317 -3.93 0.58 -8.76
N GLN A 318 -2.73 0.96 -9.18
CA GLN A 318 -1.49 0.34 -8.70
C GLN A 318 -0.87 1.14 -7.56
N PHE A 319 -0.52 0.44 -6.48
CA PHE A 319 0.11 1.02 -5.29
C PHE A 319 1.42 0.32 -4.96
N LEU A 320 2.43 1.10 -4.59
CA LEU A 320 3.62 0.62 -3.90
C LEU A 320 3.29 0.39 -2.44
N ILE A 321 3.36 -0.86 -1.98
CA ILE A 321 3.11 -1.22 -0.59
C ILE A 321 4.44 -1.24 0.16
N PHE A 322 4.53 -0.51 1.27
CA PHE A 322 5.72 -0.42 2.09
C PHE A 322 5.39 -0.48 3.58
N GLN A 323 6.39 -0.83 4.38
CA GLN A 323 6.24 -1.05 5.81
C GLN A 323 6.85 0.09 6.64
N LEU A 324 6.13 0.50 7.68
CA LEU A 324 6.63 1.33 8.77
C LEU A 324 6.20 0.71 10.11
N GLY A 325 7.17 0.23 10.88
CA GLY A 325 6.91 -0.56 12.07
C GLY A 325 6.17 -1.85 11.71
N ASP A 326 5.02 -2.07 12.34
CA ASP A 326 4.19 -3.26 12.11
C ASP A 326 3.09 -3.02 11.06
N GLU A 327 3.01 -1.81 10.51
CA GLU A 327 1.92 -1.38 9.62
C GLU A 327 2.37 -1.30 8.15
N ASN A 328 1.42 -1.56 7.24
CA ASN A 328 1.62 -1.39 5.80
C ASN A 328 0.87 -0.16 5.29
N TYR A 329 1.53 0.59 4.43
CA TYR A 329 1.01 1.78 3.77
C TYR A 329 1.13 1.61 2.26
N GLY A 330 0.23 2.25 1.52
CA GLY A 330 0.23 2.28 0.06
C GLY A 330 0.52 3.67 -0.46
N LEU A 331 1.32 3.79 -1.51
CA LEU A 331 1.52 5.04 -2.24
C LEU A 331 1.21 4.79 -3.73
N PRO A 332 0.45 5.66 -4.42
CA PRO A 332 0.19 5.49 -5.85
C PRO A 332 1.50 5.34 -6.61
N ILE A 333 1.64 4.25 -7.37
CA ILE A 333 2.91 3.94 -8.05
C ILE A 333 3.29 5.05 -9.05
N SER A 334 2.28 5.71 -9.62
CA SER A 334 2.41 6.83 -10.55
C SER A 334 3.14 8.03 -9.93
N SER A 335 3.09 8.19 -8.61
CA SER A 335 3.79 9.26 -7.88
C SER A 335 5.24 8.92 -7.50
N VAL A 336 5.64 7.65 -7.63
CA VAL A 336 6.99 7.19 -7.25
C VAL A 336 7.95 7.40 -8.41
N ASP A 337 9.01 8.17 -8.19
CA ASP A 337 10.07 8.37 -9.19
C ASP A 337 11.01 7.17 -9.26
N GLU A 338 11.44 6.70 -8.09
CA GLU A 338 12.47 5.67 -7.91
C GLU A 338 12.38 5.14 -6.48
N VAL A 339 12.77 3.89 -6.26
CA VAL A 339 13.05 3.37 -4.91
C VAL A 339 14.54 3.14 -4.84
N VAL A 340 15.24 3.54 -3.77
CA VAL A 340 16.68 3.30 -3.65
C VAL A 340 17.03 2.68 -2.31
N ARG A 341 18.17 1.98 -2.24
CA ARG A 341 18.72 1.58 -0.95
C ARG A 341 19.23 2.81 -0.22
N VAL A 342 18.95 2.90 1.08
CA VAL A 342 19.50 3.99 1.91
C VAL A 342 21.01 3.78 2.04
N PRO A 343 21.85 4.77 1.69
CA PRO A 343 23.29 4.68 1.89
C PRO A 343 23.65 4.49 3.37
N LYS A 344 24.76 3.79 3.64
CA LYS A 344 25.25 3.60 5.02
C LYS A 344 25.62 4.92 5.70
N GLU A 345 26.06 5.90 4.90
CA GLU A 345 26.43 7.24 5.35
C GLU A 345 25.51 8.26 4.68
N VAL A 346 24.73 8.97 5.50
CA VAL A 346 23.90 10.10 5.09
C VAL A 346 24.56 11.37 5.62
N THR A 347 24.76 12.38 4.77
CA THR A 347 25.34 13.64 5.23
C THR A 347 24.28 14.38 6.05
N ARG A 348 24.48 14.48 7.38
CA ARG A 348 23.59 15.25 8.24
C ARG A 348 23.67 16.74 7.91
N MET A 349 22.52 17.39 7.93
CA MET A 349 22.39 18.83 7.70
C MET A 349 22.30 19.56 9.05
N PRO A 350 23.24 20.47 9.37
CA PRO A 350 23.16 21.26 10.59
C PRO A 350 21.87 22.09 10.64
N GLY A 351 21.16 22.08 11.77
CA GLY A 351 19.93 22.86 11.94
C GLY A 351 18.70 22.30 11.22
N ALA A 352 18.83 21.16 10.53
CA ALA A 352 17.67 20.50 9.92
C ALA A 352 16.71 19.95 11.00
N PRO A 353 15.39 19.93 10.72
CA PRO A 353 14.42 19.29 11.60
C PRO A 353 14.73 17.82 11.85
N GLU A 354 14.25 17.28 12.97
CA GLU A 354 14.51 15.89 13.39
C GLU A 354 14.05 14.85 12.34
N PHE A 355 12.96 15.12 11.62
CA PHE A 355 12.48 14.24 10.56
C PHE A 355 13.38 14.21 9.32
N VAL A 356 14.34 15.13 9.18
CA VAL A 356 15.31 15.14 8.08
C VAL A 356 16.57 14.39 8.51
N MET A 357 16.75 13.17 7.98
CA MET A 357 17.95 12.38 8.24
C MET A 357 19.23 13.05 7.72
N GLY A 358 19.08 13.82 6.64
CA GLY A 358 20.15 14.55 5.99
C GLY A 358 19.95 14.56 4.48
N VAL A 359 21.04 14.65 3.73
CA VAL A 359 21.03 14.70 2.27
C VAL A 359 22.00 13.68 1.69
N ILE A 360 21.61 13.09 0.57
CA ILE A 360 22.45 12.23 -0.26
C ILE A 360 22.64 12.87 -1.63
N ASN A 361 23.72 12.51 -2.33
CA ASN A 361 23.85 12.85 -3.72
C ASN A 361 23.20 11.73 -4.55
N LEU A 362 22.07 12.02 -5.18
CA LEU A 362 21.42 11.12 -6.13
C LEU A 362 21.56 11.71 -7.54
N ARG A 363 22.45 11.11 -8.34
CA ARG A 363 22.69 11.49 -9.75
C ARG A 363 23.12 12.95 -9.92
N GLY A 364 24.06 13.41 -9.09
CA GLY A 364 24.62 14.77 -9.13
C GLY A 364 23.74 15.82 -8.44
N LYS A 365 22.55 15.46 -7.96
CA LYS A 365 21.62 16.36 -7.28
C LYS A 365 21.55 16.04 -5.80
N ALA A 366 21.55 17.08 -4.97
CA ALA A 366 21.29 16.94 -3.54
C ALA A 366 19.83 16.47 -3.35
N LEU A 367 19.66 15.33 -2.68
CA LEU A 367 18.38 14.74 -2.38
C LEU A 367 18.20 14.65 -0.87
N PRO A 368 17.26 15.39 -0.27
CA PRO A 368 16.93 15.27 1.14
C PRO A 368 16.30 13.92 1.43
N LEU A 369 16.77 13.27 2.50
CA LEU A 369 16.18 12.05 3.05
C LEU A 369 15.38 12.36 4.30
N ILE A 370 14.13 11.92 4.29
CA ILE A 370 13.12 12.18 5.31
C ILE A 370 12.78 10.86 5.99
N ASP A 371 12.90 10.78 7.30
CA ASP A 371 12.54 9.60 8.07
C ASP A 371 11.02 9.54 8.29
N GLN A 372 10.35 8.62 7.59
CA GLN A 372 8.91 8.47 7.73
C GLN A 372 8.47 7.86 9.06
N ARG A 373 9.35 7.16 9.79
CA ARG A 373 9.00 6.67 11.13
C ARG A 373 8.87 7.83 12.10
N SER A 374 9.85 8.73 12.09
CA SER A 374 9.84 9.95 12.90
C SER A 374 8.63 10.80 12.56
N ARG A 375 8.25 10.88 11.28
CA ARG A 375 7.02 11.53 10.86
C ARG A 375 5.78 10.81 11.38
N PHE A 376 5.66 9.49 11.25
CA PHE A 376 4.44 8.77 11.63
C PHE A 376 4.39 8.35 13.10
N ASP A 377 5.12 9.05 13.98
CA ASP A 377 5.24 8.77 15.42
C ASP A 377 5.46 7.28 15.71
N THR A 378 6.25 6.61 14.88
CA THR A 378 6.50 5.17 14.95
C THR A 378 7.88 4.94 15.55
N PRO A 379 8.03 4.10 16.60
CA PRO A 379 9.30 3.98 17.32
C PRO A 379 10.42 3.58 16.36
N ALA A 380 11.58 4.24 16.42
CA ALA A 380 12.68 3.97 15.50
C ALA A 380 13.17 2.51 15.62
N SER A 381 13.29 1.79 14.49
CA SER A 381 13.99 0.51 14.42
C SER A 381 15.05 0.56 13.33
N LEU A 382 16.31 0.41 13.72
CA LEU A 382 17.49 0.42 12.86
C LEU A 382 17.69 -0.93 12.14
N GLN A 383 16.64 -1.54 11.57
CA GLN A 383 16.83 -2.64 10.61
C GLN A 383 17.31 -2.08 9.26
N THR A 384 18.59 -1.71 9.24
CA THR A 384 19.28 -0.99 8.16
C THR A 384 19.41 -1.77 6.85
N ALA A 385 19.32 -3.10 6.85
CA ALA A 385 19.52 -3.89 5.62
C ALA A 385 18.33 -3.83 4.65
N LYS A 386 17.10 -3.75 5.17
CA LYS A 386 15.88 -3.74 4.36
C LYS A 386 15.37 -2.33 4.04
N ALA A 387 15.86 -1.33 4.77
CA ALA A 387 15.47 0.07 4.59
C ALA A 387 15.61 0.53 3.13
N ARG A 388 14.62 1.27 2.66
CA ARG A 388 14.56 1.86 1.33
C ARG A 388 14.18 3.33 1.44
N ALA A 389 14.63 4.15 0.50
CA ALA A 389 14.12 5.50 0.30
C ALA A 389 13.22 5.50 -0.94
N ILE A 390 11.95 5.84 -0.78
CA ILE A 390 10.99 6.04 -1.87
C ILE A 390 11.13 7.49 -2.33
N ILE A 391 11.58 7.69 -3.56
CA ILE A 391 11.81 9.01 -4.13
C ILE A 391 10.52 9.49 -4.79
N VAL A 392 10.07 10.68 -4.40
CA VAL A 392 8.84 11.31 -4.89
C VAL A 392 9.12 12.76 -5.25
N THR A 393 8.50 13.24 -6.32
CA THR A 393 8.50 14.65 -6.71
C THR A 393 7.19 15.32 -6.28
N LEU A 394 7.30 16.32 -5.40
CA LEU A 394 6.23 17.13 -4.82
C LEU A 394 6.30 18.54 -5.39
N GLY A 395 5.60 18.78 -6.51
CA GLY A 395 5.75 20.02 -7.28
C GLY A 395 7.19 20.18 -7.79
N ASN A 396 7.93 21.16 -7.27
CA ASN A 396 9.33 21.39 -7.64
C ASN A 396 10.33 20.71 -6.70
N LEU A 397 9.86 20.14 -5.58
CA LEU A 397 10.70 19.52 -4.58
C LEU A 397 10.81 18.03 -4.85
N ARG A 398 12.05 17.51 -4.93
CA ARG A 398 12.30 16.07 -4.99
C ARG A 398 12.90 15.60 -3.67
N ALA A 399 12.28 14.61 -3.03
CA ALA A 399 12.70 14.11 -1.73
C ALA A 399 12.65 12.58 -1.66
N GLY A 400 13.49 11.99 -0.81
CA GLY A 400 13.48 10.57 -0.51
C GLY A 400 12.86 10.28 0.84
N PHE A 401 11.82 9.46 0.87
CA PHE A 401 11.09 9.06 2.07
C PHE A 401 11.59 7.70 2.54
N VAL A 402 12.29 7.67 3.67
CA VAL A 402 12.90 6.47 4.24
C VAL A 402 11.85 5.63 4.95
N VAL A 403 11.76 4.36 4.56
CA VAL A 403 10.83 3.34 5.05
C VAL A 403 11.57 2.08 5.44
N ASP A 404 10.95 1.20 6.24
CA ASP A 404 11.62 -0.01 6.74
C ASP A 404 11.88 -1.03 5.64
N SER A 405 10.89 -1.20 4.75
CA SER A 405 11.00 -2.05 3.58
C SER A 405 9.90 -1.71 2.58
N VAL A 406 10.16 -2.04 1.32
CA VAL A 406 9.13 -2.06 0.27
C VAL A 406 8.73 -3.52 0.10
N SER A 407 7.44 -3.79 0.23
CA SER A 407 6.88 -5.15 0.32
C SER A 407 6.55 -5.71 -1.07
N GLU A 408 5.71 -4.98 -1.82
CA GLU A 408 5.15 -5.41 -3.11
C GLU A 408 4.59 -4.21 -3.89
N VAL A 409 4.32 -4.42 -5.19
CA VAL A 409 3.43 -3.56 -5.98
C VAL A 409 2.12 -4.31 -6.14
N LYS A 410 1.00 -3.63 -5.85
CA LYS A 410 -0.32 -4.24 -5.83
C LYS A 410 -1.31 -3.46 -6.69
N ALA A 411 -1.92 -4.10 -7.68
CA ALA A 411 -3.14 -3.62 -8.30
C ALA A 411 -4.33 -3.87 -7.37
N ILE A 412 -5.08 -2.82 -7.10
CA ILE A 412 -6.24 -2.83 -6.22
C ILE A 412 -7.43 -2.35 -7.04
N SER A 413 -8.47 -3.19 -7.12
CA SER A 413 -9.70 -2.82 -7.82
C SER A 413 -10.31 -1.59 -7.14
N ALA A 414 -10.84 -0.65 -7.93
CA ALA A 414 -11.53 0.52 -7.43
C ALA A 414 -12.69 0.16 -6.49
N THR A 415 -13.29 -1.02 -6.67
CA THR A 415 -14.36 -1.54 -5.79
C THR A 415 -13.86 -1.96 -4.40
N ALA A 416 -12.56 -2.27 -4.26
CA ALA A 416 -11.91 -2.57 -3.00
C ALA A 416 -11.34 -1.32 -2.31
N LEU A 417 -11.51 -0.14 -2.92
CA LEU A 417 -11.13 1.15 -2.34
C LEU A 417 -12.33 1.80 -1.67
N SER A 418 -12.06 2.42 -0.52
CA SER A 418 -13.05 3.22 0.20
C SER A 418 -12.41 4.52 0.67
N ALA A 419 -13.20 5.57 0.86
CA ALA A 419 -12.71 6.79 1.48
C ALA A 419 -12.19 6.49 2.90
N ALA A 420 -11.05 7.07 3.26
CA ALA A 420 -10.62 7.06 4.65
C ALA A 420 -11.65 7.82 5.50
N PRO A 421 -11.95 7.37 6.73
CA PRO A 421 -12.73 8.17 7.66
C PRO A 421 -12.08 9.54 7.84
N GLU A 422 -12.87 10.61 7.75
CA GLU A 422 -12.36 11.97 7.97
C GLU A 422 -11.97 12.15 9.43
N PHE A 423 -10.69 12.45 9.68
CA PHE A 423 -10.18 12.80 10.99
C PHE A 423 -9.82 14.29 11.01
N SER A 424 -10.11 14.98 12.11
CA SER A 424 -10.07 16.44 12.22
C SER A 424 -8.69 17.05 12.50
N SER A 425 -7.60 16.35 12.17
CA SER A 425 -6.26 16.91 12.35
C SER A 425 -5.73 17.47 11.03
N ASP A 426 -5.07 18.64 11.06
CA ASP A 426 -4.43 19.24 9.87
C ASP A 426 -3.32 18.33 9.27
N GLN A 427 -2.93 17.24 9.96
CA GLN A 427 -1.91 16.28 9.53
C GLN A 427 -2.50 14.93 9.08
N THR A 428 -3.82 14.72 9.16
CA THR A 428 -4.49 13.48 8.71
C THR A 428 -4.87 13.49 7.24
N ASP A 429 -4.72 14.63 6.54
CA ASP A 429 -4.95 14.77 5.10
C ASP A 429 -3.98 13.95 4.23
N VAL A 430 -2.96 13.33 4.85
CA VAL A 430 -2.02 12.42 4.20
C VAL A 430 -2.72 11.16 3.66
N PHE A 431 -3.81 10.71 4.28
CA PHE A 431 -4.51 9.48 3.89
C PHE A 431 -5.90 9.76 3.34
N ASP A 432 -6.10 9.57 2.03
CA ASP A 432 -7.37 9.85 1.37
C ASP A 432 -8.28 8.60 1.28
N ARG A 433 -7.66 7.42 1.19
CA ARG A 433 -8.34 6.15 0.90
C ARG A 433 -7.80 4.99 1.71
N ILE A 434 -8.62 3.96 1.82
CA ILE A 434 -8.30 2.67 2.44
C ILE A 434 -8.55 1.58 1.42
N ALA A 435 -7.53 0.74 1.21
CA ALA A 435 -7.66 -0.49 0.45
C ALA A 435 -8.00 -1.66 1.35
N HIS A 436 -9.04 -2.41 0.96
CA HIS A 436 -9.46 -3.64 1.63
C HIS A 436 -8.83 -4.85 0.95
N ILE A 437 -7.93 -5.54 1.66
CA ILE A 437 -7.26 -6.73 1.13
C ILE A 437 -8.04 -7.97 1.55
N GLU A 438 -8.92 -8.44 0.67
CA GLU A 438 -9.84 -9.56 0.97
C GLU A 438 -9.13 -10.86 1.37
N ALA A 439 -7.95 -11.14 0.82
CA ALA A 439 -7.24 -12.41 1.01
C ALA A 439 -6.89 -12.71 2.48
N ASP A 440 -6.67 -11.67 3.29
CA ASP A 440 -6.30 -11.78 4.70
C ASP A 440 -7.04 -10.79 5.61
N GLY A 441 -8.00 -10.04 5.06
CA GLY A 441 -8.81 -9.06 5.79
C GLY A 441 -8.04 -7.81 6.24
N ARG A 442 -6.79 -7.62 5.79
CA ARG A 442 -5.98 -6.45 6.16
C ARG A 442 -6.49 -5.19 5.47
N MET A 443 -6.29 -4.06 6.12
CA MET A 443 -6.49 -2.74 5.53
C MET A 443 -5.15 -2.08 5.31
N ILE A 444 -5.02 -1.38 4.18
CA ILE A 444 -3.85 -0.58 3.87
C ILE A 444 -4.30 0.86 3.74
N LEU A 445 -3.69 1.75 4.53
CA LEU A 445 -3.89 3.19 4.40
C LEU A 445 -3.14 3.67 3.15
N LEU A 446 -3.87 4.29 2.23
CA LEU A 446 -3.32 4.84 1.00
C LEU A 446 -2.97 6.31 1.20
N ILE A 447 -1.76 6.67 0.81
CA ILE A 447 -1.20 8.00 1.00
C ILE A 447 -1.42 8.84 -0.25
N ASP A 448 -1.94 10.06 -0.07
CA ASP A 448 -1.83 11.09 -1.09
C ASP A 448 -0.37 11.59 -1.12
N SER A 449 0.30 11.29 -2.22
CA SER A 449 1.69 11.72 -2.44
C SER A 449 1.89 13.22 -2.21
N GLN A 450 0.93 14.07 -2.60
CA GLN A 450 1.08 15.53 -2.51
C GLN A 450 1.00 16.06 -1.07
N GLU A 451 0.43 15.26 -0.17
CA GLU A 451 0.28 15.60 1.26
C GLU A 451 1.33 14.91 2.14
N LEU A 452 2.28 14.15 1.56
CA LEU A 452 3.41 13.56 2.29
C LEU A 452 4.19 14.58 3.13
N LEU A 453 4.24 15.83 2.68
CA LEU A 453 4.80 16.96 3.42
C LEU A 453 3.80 18.12 3.48
N THR A 454 3.63 18.68 4.68
CA THR A 454 2.93 19.95 4.86
C THR A 454 3.64 21.04 4.07
N ARG A 455 2.92 22.12 3.76
CA ARG A 455 3.52 23.27 3.05
C ARG A 455 4.75 23.84 3.77
N ALA A 456 4.70 23.95 5.10
CA ALA A 456 5.81 24.45 5.90
C ALA A 456 7.03 23.52 5.83
N GLU A 457 6.82 22.20 5.89
CA GLU A 457 7.90 21.23 5.75
C GLU A 457 8.50 21.26 4.34
N ARG A 458 7.67 21.39 3.30
CA ARG A 458 8.16 21.53 1.91
C ARG A 458 9.09 22.72 1.76
N ASP A 459 8.73 23.87 2.33
CA ASP A 459 9.55 25.09 2.25
C ASP A 459 10.92 24.89 2.96
N ILE A 460 10.92 24.23 4.13
CA ILE A 460 12.15 23.91 4.87
C ILE A 460 13.02 22.93 4.08
N VAL A 461 12.44 21.85 3.56
CA VAL A 461 13.17 20.81 2.82
C VAL A 461 13.71 21.35 1.49
N ALA A 462 12.97 22.22 0.80
CA ALA A 462 13.44 22.89 -0.40
C ALA A 462 14.68 23.76 -0.13
N THR A 463 14.66 24.53 0.97
CA THR A 463 15.82 25.33 1.40
C THR A 463 17.06 24.45 1.62
N ILE A 464 16.88 23.29 2.26
CA ILE A 464 17.97 22.32 2.52
C ILE A 464 18.54 21.74 1.20
N ALA A 465 17.68 21.48 0.22
CA ALA A 465 18.11 20.95 -1.09
C ALA A 465 18.92 21.99 -1.89
N ASP A 466 18.53 23.26 -1.82
CA ASP A 466 19.21 24.35 -2.54
C ASP A 466 20.57 24.70 -1.93
N GLU A 467 20.68 24.75 -0.59
CA GLU A 467 21.92 25.15 0.11
C GLU A 467 23.13 24.25 -0.19
N LYS A 468 22.93 22.94 -0.44
CA LYS A 468 24.04 22.04 -0.77
C LYS A 468 24.31 21.94 -2.28
N THR A 469 23.36 22.29 -3.14
CA THR A 469 23.62 22.43 -4.58
C THR A 469 24.67 23.51 -4.83
N ALA A 470 24.68 24.57 -4.00
CA ALA A 470 25.68 25.64 -4.05
C ALA A 470 27.08 25.27 -3.51
N VAL A 471 27.23 24.12 -2.83
CA VAL A 471 28.51 23.66 -2.24
C VAL A 471 29.15 22.53 -3.05
N VAL A 472 28.41 21.95 -4.02
CA VAL A 472 28.85 20.80 -4.83
C VAL A 472 29.34 21.22 -6.23
N ASP A 473 29.07 22.43 -6.69
CA ASP A 473 29.79 23.03 -7.83
C ASP A 473 31.08 23.70 -7.34
N PRO A 474 32.25 23.42 -7.96
CA PRO A 474 33.58 23.66 -7.40
C PRO A 474 34.00 25.12 -7.27
#